data_AF-A0A9E5BM59-F1
#
_entry.id   AF-A0A9E5BM59-F1
#
_cell.length_a   1.000
_cell.length_b   1.000
_cell.length_c   1.000
_cell.angle_alpha   90.00
_cell.angle_beta   90.00
_cell.angle_gamma   90.00
#
_symmetry.space_group_name_H-M   'P 1'
#
loop_
_entity.id
_entity.type
_entity.pdbx_description
1 polymer ?
#
loop_
_entity_poly.entity_id
_entity_poly.type
_entity_poly.pdbx_seq_one_letter_code
_entity_poly.pdbx_strand_id
1 'polypeptide(L)'
;KSNFSNNNGRALWPHVSGPVFAIENYLETSGKDGIDLDAGAKYNICIFNTSVKNKRHGIFIEEASHNNIVFGNELNGNLNSAVHVWNEEVKGNTTDNAIVANVCNGNRRGLSCGGRAADKLSSSNLYFNNECSRNTDFGIITGNKNGLNNYFSQCFVKDNKAGDIQVNDTAKPYLLNTPAQ
;
A
#
# COMPACT_ATOMS: atom_id res chain seq x y z
N LYS A 1 5.99 -16.71 -12.02
CA LYS A 1 6.11 -15.45 -12.78
C LYS A 1 5.10 -15.40 -13.92
N SER A 2 4.12 -14.51 -13.80
CA SER A 2 3.12 -14.22 -14.84
C SER A 2 3.15 -12.73 -15.21
N ASN A 3 2.78 -12.39 -16.44
CA ASN A 3 2.70 -11.01 -16.93
C ASN A 3 1.24 -10.61 -17.15
N PHE A 4 0.83 -9.49 -16.56
CA PHE A 4 -0.50 -8.91 -16.71
C PHE A 4 -0.34 -7.49 -17.23
N SER A 5 -0.96 -7.17 -18.37
CA SER A 5 -0.79 -5.87 -19.02
C SER A 5 -2.08 -5.40 -19.67
N ASN A 6 -2.34 -4.09 -19.65
CA ASN A 6 -3.44 -3.42 -20.36
C ASN A 6 -4.84 -3.94 -20.00
N ASN A 7 -5.02 -4.39 -18.75
CA ASN A 7 -6.29 -4.85 -18.22
C ASN A 7 -7.20 -3.63 -17.96
N ASN A 8 -8.51 -3.70 -18.20
CA ASN A 8 -9.43 -2.61 -17.84
C ASN A 8 -9.70 -2.52 -16.34
N GLY A 9 -9.47 -3.61 -15.59
CA GLY A 9 -9.70 -3.72 -14.16
C GLY A 9 -8.40 -3.74 -13.35
N ARG A 10 -8.39 -4.58 -12.31
CA ARG A 10 -7.18 -4.96 -11.57
C ARG A 10 -6.44 -6.05 -12.34
N ALA A 11 -5.12 -6.12 -12.23
CA ALA A 11 -4.39 -7.24 -12.83
C ALA A 11 -4.57 -8.54 -12.03
N LEU A 12 -4.40 -8.48 -10.71
CA LEU A 12 -4.71 -9.57 -9.77
C LEU A 12 -5.66 -9.07 -8.69
N TRP A 13 -6.72 -9.83 -8.40
CA TRP A 13 -7.73 -9.44 -7.43
C TRP A 13 -8.15 -10.62 -6.52
N PRO A 14 -7.34 -10.95 -5.50
CA PRO A 14 -7.76 -11.85 -4.42
C PRO A 14 -8.92 -11.27 -3.57
N HIS A 15 -10.14 -11.41 -4.07
CA HIS A 15 -11.37 -10.92 -3.43
C HIS A 15 -12.02 -11.97 -2.52
N VAL A 16 -12.34 -11.62 -1.26
CA VAL A 16 -12.89 -12.55 -0.25
C VAL A 16 -12.04 -13.83 -0.16
N SER A 17 -10.73 -13.63 -0.13
CA SER A 17 -9.74 -14.69 -0.31
C SER A 17 -9.17 -15.19 1.02
N GLY A 18 -8.85 -16.48 1.05
CA GLY A 18 -7.87 -17.04 1.99
C GLY A 18 -6.45 -16.89 1.42
N PRO A 19 -5.52 -17.79 1.74
CA PRO A 19 -4.14 -17.69 1.25
C PRO A 19 -4.04 -17.72 -0.28
N VAL A 20 -3.62 -16.61 -0.87
CA VAL A 20 -3.12 -16.52 -2.25
C VAL A 20 -1.66 -16.06 -2.23
N PHE A 21 -0.82 -16.71 -3.03
CA PHE A 21 0.59 -16.38 -3.17
C PHE A 21 0.84 -15.73 -4.53
N ALA A 22 0.92 -14.40 -4.55
CA ALA A 22 1.33 -13.63 -5.72
C ALA A 22 2.85 -13.43 -5.68
N ILE A 23 3.57 -14.27 -6.44
CA ILE A 23 5.03 -14.34 -6.42
C ILE A 23 5.61 -13.97 -7.79
N GLU A 24 6.51 -13.00 -7.82
CA GLU A 24 7.31 -12.63 -9.01
C GLU A 24 6.49 -12.33 -10.26
N ASN A 25 5.34 -11.67 -10.12
CA ASN A 25 4.54 -11.25 -11.26
C ASN A 25 4.96 -9.87 -11.76
N TYR A 26 4.72 -9.62 -13.05
CA TYR A 26 4.88 -8.30 -13.66
C TYR A 26 3.49 -7.76 -14.02
N LEU A 27 3.08 -6.64 -13.41
CA LEU A 27 1.74 -6.09 -13.52
C LEU A 27 1.81 -4.65 -14.03
N GLU A 28 1.42 -4.41 -15.26
CA GLU A 28 1.59 -3.11 -15.92
C GLU A 28 0.27 -2.55 -16.49
N THR A 29 0.13 -1.22 -16.45
CA THR A 29 -0.91 -0.47 -17.16
C THR A 29 -2.34 -0.95 -16.93
N SER A 30 -2.64 -1.49 -15.74
CA SER A 30 -4.00 -1.86 -15.37
C SER A 30 -4.87 -0.63 -15.18
N GLY A 31 -6.15 -0.75 -15.54
CA GLY A 31 -7.17 0.29 -15.41
C GLY A 31 -7.47 0.66 -13.95
N LYS A 32 -7.06 -0.19 -13.00
CA LYS A 32 -7.09 0.06 -11.56
C LYS A 32 -5.72 -0.25 -10.93
N ASP A 33 -5.62 -1.29 -10.11
CA ASP A 33 -4.43 -1.62 -9.32
C ASP A 33 -3.69 -2.81 -9.95
N GLY A 34 -2.40 -2.93 -9.63
CA GLY A 34 -1.66 -4.14 -9.96
C GLY A 34 -2.25 -5.33 -9.19
N ILE A 35 -2.16 -5.28 -7.86
CA ILE A 35 -2.75 -6.29 -6.97
C ILE A 35 -3.76 -5.60 -6.05
N ASP A 36 -4.93 -6.21 -5.87
CA ASP A 36 -5.94 -5.74 -4.93
C ASP A 36 -6.39 -6.86 -3.98
N LEU A 37 -6.07 -6.72 -2.69
CA LEU A 37 -6.49 -7.60 -1.61
C LEU A 37 -7.76 -7.00 -0.99
N ASP A 38 -8.92 -7.57 -1.33
CA ASP A 38 -10.21 -6.90 -1.16
C ASP A 38 -11.19 -7.75 -0.34
N ALA A 39 -12.09 -7.05 0.36
CA ALA A 39 -13.23 -7.57 1.11
C ALA A 39 -12.89 -8.74 2.07
N GLY A 40 -12.08 -8.45 3.08
CA GLY A 40 -11.69 -9.41 4.12
C GLY A 40 -10.67 -10.45 3.65
N ALA A 41 -9.93 -10.15 2.58
CA ALA A 41 -8.82 -10.97 2.12
C ALA A 41 -7.80 -11.15 3.25
N LYS A 42 -7.41 -12.40 3.51
CA LYS A 42 -6.53 -12.73 4.64
C LYS A 42 -5.49 -13.79 4.35
N TYR A 43 -4.34 -13.64 5.00
CA TYR A 43 -3.20 -14.56 4.89
C TYR A 43 -2.63 -14.66 3.46
N ASN A 44 -2.83 -13.63 2.65
CA ASN A 44 -2.23 -13.53 1.32
C ASN A 44 -0.78 -13.09 1.42
N ILE A 45 0.02 -13.50 0.44
CA ILE A 45 1.43 -13.12 0.33
C ILE A 45 1.67 -12.55 -1.07
N CYS A 46 2.09 -11.30 -1.13
CA CYS A 46 2.52 -10.62 -2.34
C CYS A 46 4.02 -10.35 -2.23
N ILE A 47 4.84 -11.19 -2.86
CA ILE A 47 6.31 -11.09 -2.78
C ILE A 47 6.97 -10.91 -4.14
N PHE A 48 7.96 -10.02 -4.19
CA PHE A 48 8.85 -9.83 -5.35
C PHE A 48 8.14 -9.53 -6.68
N ASN A 49 6.93 -8.96 -6.62
CA ASN A 49 6.22 -8.52 -7.82
C ASN A 49 6.75 -7.17 -8.28
N THR A 50 6.70 -6.94 -9.59
CA THR A 50 6.96 -5.64 -10.21
C THR A 50 5.65 -5.07 -10.70
N SER A 51 5.22 -3.92 -10.17
CA SER A 51 3.95 -3.28 -10.52
C SER A 51 4.15 -1.87 -11.05
N VAL A 52 3.80 -1.63 -12.31
CA VAL A 52 4.23 -0.47 -13.08
C VAL A 52 3.06 0.29 -13.70
N LYS A 53 3.00 1.61 -13.51
CA LYS A 53 2.10 2.52 -14.25
C LYS A 53 0.61 2.11 -14.24
N ASN A 54 0.14 1.48 -13.17
CA ASN A 54 -1.29 1.20 -13.01
C ASN A 54 -2.04 2.52 -12.71
N LYS A 55 -3.30 2.63 -13.13
CA LYS A 55 -4.08 3.87 -13.00
C LYS A 55 -4.43 4.23 -11.56
N ARG A 56 -4.39 3.28 -10.64
CA ARG A 56 -4.51 3.51 -9.19
C ARG A 56 -3.23 3.07 -8.49
N HIS A 57 -3.25 1.94 -7.80
CA HIS A 57 -2.19 1.53 -6.90
C HIS A 57 -1.28 0.48 -7.50
N GLY A 58 -0.06 0.36 -6.97
CA GLY A 58 0.74 -0.84 -7.22
C GLY A 58 0.08 -2.03 -6.52
N ILE A 59 -0.08 -1.92 -5.21
CA ILE A 59 -0.79 -2.88 -4.36
C ILE A 59 -1.81 -2.13 -3.51
N PHE A 60 -3.05 -2.61 -3.51
CA PHE A 60 -4.14 -2.11 -2.69
C PHE A 60 -4.54 -3.18 -1.67
N ILE A 61 -4.69 -2.80 -0.41
CA ILE A 61 -5.21 -3.64 0.66
C ILE A 61 -6.43 -2.91 1.21
N GLU A 62 -7.62 -3.45 0.98
CA GLU A 62 -8.86 -2.75 1.30
C GLU A 62 -9.90 -3.60 2.04
N GLU A 63 -10.85 -2.91 2.66
CA GLU A 63 -12.14 -3.47 3.07
C GLU A 63 -12.04 -4.62 4.07
N ALA A 64 -11.57 -4.31 5.28
CA ALA A 64 -11.37 -5.25 6.38
C ALA A 64 -10.37 -6.38 6.10
N SER A 65 -9.54 -6.25 5.06
CA SER A 65 -8.47 -7.20 4.78
C SER A 65 -7.38 -7.16 5.87
N HIS A 66 -6.90 -8.33 6.28
CA HIS A 66 -6.02 -8.45 7.43
C HIS A 66 -5.03 -9.62 7.36
N ASN A 67 -3.92 -9.54 8.11
CA ASN A 67 -2.87 -10.56 8.16
C ASN A 67 -2.25 -10.89 6.80
N ASN A 68 -2.16 -9.92 5.88
CA ASN A 68 -1.50 -10.09 4.59
C ASN A 68 -0.05 -9.61 4.65
N ILE A 69 0.82 -10.20 3.83
CA ILE A 69 2.23 -9.83 3.71
C ILE A 69 2.49 -9.28 2.31
N VAL A 70 3.05 -8.07 2.26
CA VAL A 70 3.52 -7.40 1.04
C VAL A 70 5.02 -7.14 1.20
N PHE A 71 5.84 -7.98 0.57
CA PHE A 71 7.29 -7.99 0.80
C PHE A 71 8.12 -7.86 -0.47
N GLY A 72 9.11 -6.97 -0.48
CA GLY A 72 10.13 -6.95 -1.52
C GLY A 72 9.62 -6.61 -2.93
N ASN A 73 8.48 -5.93 -3.06
CA ASN A 73 7.92 -5.60 -4.38
C ASN A 73 8.54 -4.31 -4.93
N GLU A 74 8.66 -4.24 -6.26
CA GLU A 74 9.08 -3.05 -6.99
C GLU A 74 7.86 -2.33 -7.59
N LEU A 75 7.52 -1.17 -7.04
CA LEU A 75 6.26 -0.49 -7.29
C LEU A 75 6.55 0.87 -7.91
N ASN A 76 6.40 0.97 -9.23
CA ASN A 76 6.98 2.05 -10.03
C ASN A 76 5.96 2.83 -10.83
N GLY A 77 5.90 4.15 -10.66
CA GLY A 77 5.14 5.02 -11.57
C GLY A 77 3.62 4.83 -11.55
N ASN A 78 3.05 4.19 -10.51
CA ASN A 78 1.59 4.05 -10.38
C ASN A 78 0.95 5.41 -10.12
N LEU A 79 -0.21 5.69 -10.72
CA LEU A 79 -0.80 7.04 -10.73
C LEU A 79 -1.43 7.46 -9.38
N ASN A 80 -1.49 6.55 -8.41
CA ASN A 80 -1.81 6.83 -7.02
C ASN A 80 -0.68 6.31 -6.11
N SER A 81 -0.96 5.57 -5.05
CA SER A 81 0.09 5.07 -4.14
C SER A 81 0.78 3.80 -4.64
N ALA A 82 2.04 3.60 -4.28
CA ALA A 82 2.74 2.34 -4.46
C ALA A 82 2.02 1.23 -3.68
N VAL A 83 1.90 1.40 -2.36
CA VAL A 83 1.01 0.59 -1.51
C VAL A 83 -0.01 1.51 -0.85
N HIS A 84 -1.28 1.14 -0.92
CA HIS A 84 -2.35 1.82 -0.17
C HIS A 84 -3.07 0.81 0.72
N VAL A 85 -3.27 1.17 1.98
CA VAL A 85 -4.11 0.43 2.92
C VAL A 85 -5.32 1.28 3.27
N TRP A 86 -6.52 0.83 2.95
CA TRP A 86 -7.73 1.64 3.04
C TRP A 86 -8.92 0.83 3.55
N ASN A 87 -9.95 1.52 4.06
CA ASN A 87 -11.22 0.90 4.42
C ASN A 87 -12.35 1.86 4.02
N GLU A 88 -13.24 1.46 3.11
CA GLU A 88 -14.27 2.35 2.55
C GLU A 88 -15.68 2.01 3.06
N GLU A 89 -16.15 0.78 2.83
CA GLU A 89 -17.55 0.41 3.05
C GLU A 89 -17.78 -0.83 3.92
N VAL A 90 -16.84 -1.76 3.99
CA VAL A 90 -17.05 -3.05 4.66
C VAL A 90 -17.00 -2.90 6.18
N LYS A 91 -17.84 -3.68 6.86
CA LYS A 91 -17.84 -3.75 8.33
C LYS A 91 -16.54 -4.39 8.82
N GLY A 92 -15.77 -3.62 9.58
CA GLY A 92 -14.45 -4.00 10.07
C GLY A 92 -13.41 -2.95 9.68
N ASN A 93 -12.17 -3.16 10.11
CA ASN A 93 -11.04 -2.29 9.79
C ASN A 93 -9.97 -3.09 9.04
N THR A 94 -9.26 -2.43 8.14
CA THR A 94 -8.13 -3.04 7.41
C THR A 94 -6.89 -3.00 8.32
N THR A 95 -6.50 -4.18 8.82
CA THR A 95 -5.60 -4.27 9.99
C THR A 95 -4.55 -5.36 9.89
N ASP A 96 -3.50 -5.25 10.70
CA ASP A 96 -2.52 -6.32 10.92
C ASP A 96 -1.83 -6.82 9.64
N ASN A 97 -1.70 -5.95 8.62
CA ASN A 97 -0.95 -6.25 7.41
C ASN A 97 0.51 -5.83 7.59
N ALA A 98 1.43 -6.58 6.98
CA ALA A 98 2.86 -6.29 6.98
C ALA A 98 3.32 -5.86 5.57
N ILE A 99 3.77 -4.61 5.47
CA ILE A 99 4.27 -3.98 4.26
C ILE A 99 5.77 -3.74 4.46
N VAL A 100 6.60 -4.60 3.88
CA VAL A 100 8.01 -4.72 4.25
C VAL A 100 8.94 -4.69 3.05
N ALA A 101 10.04 -3.93 3.12
CA ALA A 101 11.13 -3.98 2.12
C ALA A 101 10.70 -3.68 0.67
N ASN A 102 9.60 -2.94 0.45
CA ASN A 102 9.15 -2.60 -0.89
C ASN A 102 9.84 -1.34 -1.40
N VAL A 103 10.13 -1.29 -2.70
CA VAL A 103 10.66 -0.12 -3.39
C VAL A 103 9.49 0.62 -4.03
N CYS A 104 9.23 1.83 -3.55
CA CYS A 104 8.10 2.67 -3.90
C CYS A 104 8.60 3.92 -4.63
N ASN A 105 8.79 3.81 -5.95
CA ASN A 105 9.50 4.82 -6.73
C ASN A 105 8.65 5.48 -7.83
N GLY A 106 8.65 6.81 -7.89
CA GLY A 106 8.01 7.55 -8.98
C GLY A 106 6.49 7.48 -9.02
N ASN A 107 5.83 6.96 -7.98
CA ASN A 107 4.36 6.90 -7.91
C ASN A 107 3.80 8.29 -7.57
N ARG A 108 2.47 8.44 -7.50
CA ARG A 108 1.93 9.63 -6.82
C ARG A 108 2.38 9.66 -5.38
N ARG A 109 2.13 8.59 -4.63
CA ARG A 109 2.56 8.44 -3.22
C ARG A 109 3.37 7.17 -3.06
N GLY A 110 4.31 7.15 -2.13
CA GLY A 110 5.00 5.89 -1.79
C GLY A 110 4.06 4.97 -1.03
N LEU A 111 4.01 5.15 0.29
CA LEU A 111 3.08 4.46 1.18
C LEU A 111 1.92 5.38 1.56
N SER A 112 0.72 4.83 1.62
CA SER A 112 -0.46 5.54 2.13
C SER A 112 -1.29 4.59 2.97
N CYS A 113 -1.82 5.10 4.08
CA CYS A 113 -2.91 4.45 4.79
C CYS A 113 -4.01 5.44 5.13
N GLY A 114 -5.23 4.94 5.31
CA GLY A 114 -6.37 5.76 5.70
C GLY A 114 -7.65 4.95 5.80
N GLY A 115 -8.76 5.67 5.81
CA GLY A 115 -10.09 5.09 5.87
C GLY A 115 -11.16 6.17 5.82
N ARG A 116 -12.38 5.77 5.48
CA ARG A 116 -13.46 6.71 5.19
C ARG A 116 -13.96 7.47 6.42
N ALA A 117 -14.03 6.80 7.56
CA ALA A 117 -14.63 7.31 8.79
C ALA A 117 -13.92 6.77 10.04
N ALA A 118 -14.26 7.31 11.22
CA ALA A 118 -13.65 6.92 12.49
C ALA A 118 -13.91 5.45 12.87
N ASP A 119 -14.98 4.84 12.36
CA ASP A 119 -15.34 3.43 12.52
C ASP A 119 -14.96 2.56 11.29
N LYS A 120 -14.33 3.17 10.29
CA LYS A 120 -13.88 2.55 9.05
C LYS A 120 -12.46 3.02 8.74
N LEU A 121 -11.50 2.46 9.45
CA LEU A 121 -10.12 2.92 9.43
C LEU A 121 -9.14 1.82 9.01
N SER A 122 -7.93 2.23 8.68
CA SER A 122 -6.77 1.33 8.68
C SER A 122 -6.02 1.46 10.00
N SER A 123 -5.73 0.34 10.65
CA SER A 123 -4.97 0.35 11.91
C SER A 123 -4.03 -0.81 12.09
N SER A 124 -3.04 -0.64 12.97
CA SER A 124 -2.16 -1.73 13.40
C SER A 124 -1.39 -2.39 12.26
N ASN A 125 -1.24 -1.72 11.12
CA ASN A 125 -0.43 -2.22 10.01
C ASN A 125 1.04 -1.87 10.25
N LEU A 126 1.93 -2.80 9.91
CA LEU A 126 3.38 -2.62 10.00
C LEU A 126 3.94 -2.21 8.64
N TYR A 127 4.66 -1.10 8.61
CA TYR A 127 5.44 -0.63 7.49
C TYR A 127 6.91 -0.63 7.90
N PHE A 128 7.70 -1.57 7.37
CA PHE A 128 9.09 -1.74 7.79
C PHE A 128 10.06 -1.72 6.61
N ASN A 129 11.11 -0.90 6.70
CA ASN A 129 12.23 -0.90 5.75
C ASN A 129 11.81 -0.70 4.28
N ASN A 130 10.75 0.04 4.00
CA ASN A 130 10.36 0.38 2.62
C ASN A 130 11.15 1.60 2.13
N GLU A 131 11.56 1.61 0.86
CA GLU A 131 12.15 2.79 0.22
C GLU A 131 11.06 3.56 -0.53
N CYS A 132 10.87 4.83 -0.18
CA CYS A 132 9.93 5.72 -0.86
C CYS A 132 10.69 6.89 -1.48
N SER A 133 10.90 6.83 -2.79
CA SER A 133 11.72 7.82 -3.49
C SER A 133 11.05 8.44 -4.70
N ARG A 134 11.28 9.73 -4.96
CA ARG A 134 10.88 10.41 -6.20
C ARG A 134 9.37 10.33 -6.49
N ASN A 135 8.54 10.17 -5.46
CA ASN A 135 7.10 10.21 -5.64
C ASN A 135 6.64 11.65 -5.92
N THR A 136 5.57 11.82 -6.70
CA THR A 136 5.11 13.15 -7.15
C THR A 136 4.28 13.91 -6.12
N ASP A 137 3.92 13.25 -5.02
CA ASP A 137 3.30 13.77 -3.79
C ASP A 137 4.21 13.39 -2.60
N PHE A 138 3.67 13.00 -1.44
CA PHE A 138 4.44 12.55 -0.29
C PHE A 138 4.99 11.12 -0.43
N GLY A 139 6.15 10.87 0.19
CA GLY A 139 6.72 9.53 0.33
C GLY A 139 5.85 8.62 1.20
N ILE A 140 5.40 9.10 2.36
CA ILE A 140 4.50 8.41 3.29
C ILE A 140 3.35 9.34 3.68
N ILE A 141 2.12 8.84 3.59
CA ILE A 141 0.93 9.47 4.18
C ILE A 141 0.35 8.55 5.25
N THR A 142 0.42 8.97 6.51
CA THR A 142 0.19 8.08 7.67
C THR A 142 -1.27 7.96 8.11
N GLY A 143 -2.20 8.55 7.39
CA GLY A 143 -3.61 8.42 7.73
C GLY A 143 -4.54 9.27 6.92
N ASN A 144 -4.40 9.30 5.58
CA ASN A 144 -5.32 9.90 4.62
C ASN A 144 -6.78 9.82 5.13
N LYS A 145 -7.24 10.87 5.82
CA LYS A 145 -8.43 10.88 6.70
C LYS A 145 -8.36 10.02 7.97
N ASN A 146 -8.44 8.69 7.94
CA ASN A 146 -8.58 7.88 9.17
C ASN A 146 -7.59 6.70 9.23
N GLY A 147 -6.42 6.92 9.81
CA GLY A 147 -5.42 5.87 10.07
C GLY A 147 -4.93 5.90 11.53
N LEU A 148 -5.08 4.82 12.28
CA LEU A 148 -4.73 4.78 13.71
C LEU A 148 -3.71 3.69 14.03
N ASN A 149 -2.73 3.96 14.88
CA ASN A 149 -1.79 2.97 15.40
C ASN A 149 -1.06 2.17 14.29
N ASN A 150 -0.83 2.78 13.12
CA ASN A 150 0.00 2.19 12.09
C ASN A 150 1.48 2.44 12.42
N TYR A 151 2.32 1.43 12.28
CA TYR A 151 3.72 1.45 12.70
C TYR A 151 4.61 1.62 11.47
N PHE A 152 5.30 2.75 11.37
CA PHE A 152 6.29 2.99 10.33
C PHE A 152 7.66 2.96 10.95
N SER A 153 8.51 2.03 10.52
CA SER A 153 9.83 1.84 11.10
C SER A 153 10.90 1.61 10.05
N GLN A 154 12.03 2.32 10.17
CA GLN A 154 13.17 2.21 9.27
C GLN A 154 12.83 2.40 7.77
N CYS A 155 11.70 3.00 7.42
CA CYS A 155 11.39 3.32 6.03
C CYS A 155 12.30 4.45 5.56
N PHE A 156 13.01 4.26 4.47
CA PHE A 156 13.87 5.26 3.86
C PHE A 156 13.05 6.13 2.90
N VAL A 157 13.05 7.44 3.12
CA VAL A 157 12.23 8.38 2.37
C VAL A 157 13.13 9.49 1.83
N LYS A 158 13.09 9.75 0.52
CA LYS A 158 13.93 10.77 -0.11
C LYS A 158 13.33 11.32 -1.40
N ASP A 159 13.72 12.54 -1.78
CA ASP A 159 13.42 13.13 -3.10
C ASP A 159 11.93 13.15 -3.48
N ASN A 160 11.01 13.10 -2.51
CA ASN A 160 9.57 13.14 -2.78
C ASN A 160 9.10 14.58 -2.94
N LYS A 161 8.31 14.85 -3.99
CA LYS A 161 8.06 16.23 -4.44
C LYS A 161 7.29 17.08 -3.42
N ALA A 162 6.29 16.51 -2.74
CA ALA A 162 5.51 17.26 -1.75
C ALA A 162 6.13 17.22 -0.33
N GLY A 163 7.06 16.30 -0.10
CA GLY A 163 7.71 16.06 1.18
C GLY A 163 7.81 14.58 1.52
N ASP A 164 8.53 14.26 2.58
CA ASP A 164 8.79 12.86 2.93
C ASP A 164 7.61 12.21 3.65
N ILE A 165 7.14 12.82 4.74
CA ILE A 165 6.09 12.26 5.59
C ILE A 165 5.00 13.31 5.82
N GLN A 166 3.76 12.94 5.51
CA GLN A 166 2.57 13.68 5.91
C GLN A 166 1.86 12.94 7.04
N VAL A 167 1.67 13.63 8.17
CA VAL A 167 0.81 13.22 9.27
C VAL A 167 -0.37 14.19 9.32
N ASN A 168 -1.60 13.67 9.32
CA ASN A 168 -2.81 14.48 9.48
C ASN A 168 -3.39 14.37 10.90
N ASP A 169 -4.19 15.35 11.29
CA ASP A 169 -4.65 15.57 12.68
C ASP A 169 -5.42 14.40 13.29
N THR A 170 -6.10 13.61 12.46
CA THR A 170 -6.89 12.45 12.86
C THR A 170 -6.07 11.16 12.90
N ALA A 171 -4.83 11.17 12.42
CA ALA A 171 -3.95 10.02 12.48
C ALA A 171 -3.11 9.98 13.74
N LYS A 172 -2.85 8.76 14.22
CA LYS A 172 -1.97 8.50 15.36
C LYS A 172 -0.96 7.41 14.99
N PRO A 173 -0.03 7.68 14.05
CA PRO A 173 0.98 6.70 13.68
C PRO A 173 2.08 6.59 14.74
N TYR A 174 2.76 5.45 14.77
CA TYR A 174 4.04 5.30 15.44
C TYR A 174 5.15 5.42 14.39
N LEU A 175 5.94 6.49 14.47
CA LEU A 175 7.10 6.71 13.61
C LEU A 175 8.36 6.34 14.39
N LEU A 176 9.01 5.24 14.02
CA LEU A 176 10.14 4.66 14.74
C LEU A 176 11.38 4.65 13.83
N ASN A 177 12.32 5.57 14.06
CA ASN A 177 13.57 5.62 13.28
C ASN A 177 13.36 5.74 11.75
N THR A 178 12.30 6.42 11.30
CA THR A 178 12.16 6.83 9.89
C THR A 178 13.17 7.96 9.63
N PRO A 179 14.18 7.78 8.76
CA PRO A 179 15.04 8.87 8.33
C PRO A 179 14.17 9.78 7.45
N ALA A 180 13.58 10.81 8.06
CA ALA A 180 13.24 12.02 7.33
C ALA A 180 14.54 12.82 7.26
N GLN A 181 15.02 13.14 6.06
CA GLN A 181 16.15 14.06 5.86
C GLN A 181 15.65 15.36 5.24
#